data_AF-A0A8T1SM03-F1
#
_entry.id   AF-A0A8T1SM03-F1
#
_cell.length_a   1.000
_cell.length_b   1.000
_cell.length_c   1.000
_cell.angle_alpha   90.00
_cell.angle_beta   90.00
_cell.angle_gamma   90.00
#
_symmetry.space_group_name_H-M   'P 1'
#
loop_
_entity.id
_entity.type
_entity.pdbx_description
1 polymer ?
#
loop_
_entity_poly.entity_id
_entity_poly.type
_entity_poly.pdbx_seq_one_letter_code
_entity_poly.pdbx_strand_id
1 'polypeptide(L)'
;MCSIVRVAVYAVLNHCLREKLFEDCEGCVIDTPAQWHHDCVSWTLDDINCKLWDLCADLCLESLLNTVIGIGYALQCLCLTQENLAQGVTLVNAVQFGRDPDSVLKKMTKPDDACLQHYIDHLVHTKSYRTLLKKKTICKKSKRINLENREVVPFIHTI
;
A
#
# COMPACT_ATOMS: atom_id res chain seq x y z
N MET A 1 17.01 3.22 -3.56
CA MET A 1 15.86 3.06 -2.63
C MET A 1 14.70 4.00 -2.93
N CYS A 2 14.91 5.30 -3.18
CA CYS A 2 13.82 6.23 -3.49
C CYS A 2 12.96 5.81 -4.70
N SER A 3 13.57 5.26 -5.76
CA SER A 3 12.82 4.68 -6.90
C SER A 3 12.00 3.46 -6.48
N ILE A 4 12.53 2.59 -5.62
CA ILE A 4 11.79 1.42 -5.11
C ILE A 4 10.57 1.85 -4.32
N VAL A 5 10.72 2.82 -3.41
CA VAL A 5 9.57 3.38 -2.66
C VAL A 5 8.51 3.90 -3.62
N ARG A 6 8.94 4.71 -4.60
CA ARG A 6 8.04 5.32 -5.58
C ARG A 6 7.28 4.30 -6.41
N VAL A 7 8.01 3.34 -6.99
CA VAL A 7 7.42 2.29 -7.84
C VAL A 7 6.58 1.33 -7.00
N ALA A 8 6.95 1.04 -5.76
CA ALA A 8 6.15 0.20 -4.87
C ALA A 8 4.82 0.87 -4.48
N VAL A 9 4.82 2.18 -4.18
CA VAL A 9 3.57 2.93 -3.93
C VAL A 9 2.68 2.87 -5.16
N TYR A 10 3.25 3.15 -6.34
CA TYR A 10 2.52 3.05 -7.60
C TYR A 10 1.92 1.66 -7.81
N ALA A 11 2.74 0.60 -7.74
CA ALA A 11 2.32 -0.76 -8.03
C ALA A 11 1.24 -1.25 -7.05
N VAL A 12 1.39 -0.94 -5.76
CA VAL A 12 0.40 -1.29 -4.73
C VAL A 12 -0.94 -0.61 -4.99
N LEU A 13 -0.94 0.71 -5.22
CA LEU A 13 -2.18 1.45 -5.47
C LEU A 13 -2.83 1.03 -6.79
N ASN A 14 -2.04 0.84 -7.85
CA ASN A 14 -2.52 0.40 -9.15
C ASN A 14 -3.11 -1.02 -9.09
N HIS A 15 -2.46 -1.94 -8.38
CA HIS A 15 -2.99 -3.28 -8.13
C HIS A 15 -4.32 -3.23 -7.38
N CYS A 16 -4.37 -2.50 -6.26
CA CYS A 16 -5.60 -2.34 -5.48
C CYS A 16 -6.73 -1.70 -6.31
N LEU A 17 -6.42 -0.71 -7.13
CA LEU A 17 -7.38 -0.07 -8.03
C LEU A 17 -7.93 -1.08 -9.04
N ARG A 18 -7.07 -1.82 -9.75
CA ARG A 18 -7.50 -2.81 -10.73
C ARG A 18 -8.39 -3.88 -10.12
N GLU A 19 -8.00 -4.42 -8.98
CA GLU A 19 -8.78 -5.44 -8.27
C GLU A 19 -10.11 -4.88 -7.77
N LYS A 20 -10.13 -3.64 -7.28
CA LYS A 20 -11.36 -3.00 -6.79
C LYS A 20 -12.34 -2.72 -7.92
N LEU A 21 -11.86 -2.20 -9.05
CA LEU A 21 -12.66 -1.98 -10.26
C LEU A 21 -13.18 -3.30 -10.83
N PHE A 22 -12.38 -4.37 -10.75
CA PHE A 22 -12.82 -5.70 -11.17
C PHE A 22 -13.94 -6.24 -10.27
N GLU A 23 -13.80 -6.12 -8.94
CA GLU A 23 -14.84 -6.51 -7.98
C GLU A 23 -16.14 -5.70 -8.12
N ASP A 24 -16.02 -4.40 -8.40
CA ASP A 24 -17.18 -3.51 -8.50
C ASP A 24 -17.87 -3.59 -9.88
N CYS A 25 -17.30 -4.34 -10.84
CA CYS A 25 -17.91 -4.46 -12.16
C CYS A 25 -19.06 -5.47 -12.16
N GLU A 26 -20.28 -5.00 -12.42
CA GLU A 26 -21.50 -5.82 -12.48
C GLU A 26 -21.39 -7.00 -13.46
N GLY A 27 -20.76 -6.79 -14.62
CA GLY A 27 -20.54 -7.86 -15.58
C GLY A 27 -19.51 -8.89 -15.10
N CYS A 28 -18.56 -8.49 -14.26
CA CYS A 28 -17.56 -9.36 -13.66
C CYS A 28 -18.16 -10.14 -12.44
N VAL A 29 -19.27 -9.67 -11.85
CA VAL A 29 -19.99 -10.30 -10.71
C VAL A 29 -20.91 -11.46 -11.16
N ILE A 30 -21.36 -11.47 -12.41
CA ILE A 30 -22.18 -12.56 -12.95
C ILE A 30 -21.25 -13.73 -13.33
N ASP A 31 -21.26 -14.81 -12.54
CA ASP A 31 -20.46 -16.01 -12.77
C ASP A 31 -21.05 -16.86 -13.91
N THR A 32 -21.00 -16.31 -15.13
CA THR A 32 -21.41 -17.02 -16.35
C THR A 32 -20.20 -17.49 -17.14
N PRO A 33 -20.14 -18.77 -17.57
CA PRO A 33 -19.07 -19.26 -18.43
C PRO A 33 -18.96 -18.39 -19.70
N ALA A 34 -17.73 -18.02 -20.09
CA ALA A 34 -17.37 -17.14 -21.22
C ALA A 34 -17.47 -15.61 -21.02
N GLN A 35 -17.78 -15.11 -19.82
CA GLN A 35 -17.67 -13.67 -19.52
C GLN A 35 -16.28 -13.20 -19.06
N TRP A 36 -15.29 -14.08 -18.91
CA TRP A 36 -13.94 -13.69 -18.49
C TRP A 36 -13.17 -12.83 -19.54
N HIS A 37 -13.81 -12.51 -20.67
CA HIS A 37 -13.29 -11.66 -21.74
C HIS A 37 -14.38 -10.69 -22.22
N HIS A 38 -14.87 -9.85 -21.33
CA HIS A 38 -15.56 -8.61 -21.70
C HIS A 38 -14.69 -7.41 -21.35
N ASP A 39 -14.87 -6.33 -22.10
CA ASP A 39 -14.43 -5.02 -21.66
C ASP A 39 -15.32 -4.62 -20.47
N CYS A 40 -14.95 -5.05 -19.26
CA CYS A 40 -15.64 -4.66 -18.02
C CYS A 40 -15.74 -3.12 -18.03
N VAL A 41 -16.99 -2.62 -18.03
CA VAL A 41 -17.47 -1.23 -17.92
C VAL A 41 -16.40 -0.14 -18.07
N SER A 42 -16.57 0.77 -19.04
CA SER A 42 -15.73 1.98 -19.12
C SER A 42 -15.92 2.84 -17.87
N TRP A 43 -15.02 2.71 -16.90
CA TRP A 43 -14.99 3.54 -15.71
C TRP A 43 -14.69 4.98 -16.09
N THR A 44 -15.47 5.92 -15.59
CA THR A 44 -15.17 7.33 -15.79
C THR A 44 -13.95 7.74 -14.96
N LEU A 45 -13.35 8.87 -15.31
CA LEU A 45 -12.25 9.43 -14.53
C LEU A 45 -12.69 9.73 -13.08
N ASP A 46 -13.94 10.15 -12.89
CA ASP A 46 -14.51 10.42 -11.57
C ASP A 46 -14.65 9.14 -10.75
N ASP A 47 -15.06 8.02 -11.37
CA ASP A 47 -15.12 6.73 -10.70
C ASP A 47 -13.73 6.29 -10.23
N ILE A 48 -12.72 6.38 -11.12
CA ILE A 48 -11.33 6.02 -10.82
C ILE A 48 -10.78 6.88 -9.66
N ASN A 49 -10.99 8.19 -9.73
CA ASN A 49 -10.52 9.12 -8.71
C ASN A 49 -11.21 8.89 -7.36
N CYS A 50 -12.52 8.65 -7.35
CA CYS A 50 -13.25 8.26 -6.14
C CYS A 50 -12.66 7.00 -5.50
N LYS A 51 -12.41 5.96 -6.30
CA LYS A 51 -11.82 4.71 -5.80
C LYS A 51 -10.41 4.91 -5.27
N LEU A 52 -9.58 5.72 -5.93
CA LEU A 52 -8.24 6.02 -5.45
C LEU A 52 -8.23 6.73 -4.09
N TRP A 53 -9.17 7.66 -3.85
CA TRP A 53 -9.31 8.28 -2.53
C TRP A 53 -9.67 7.27 -1.44
N ASP A 54 -10.65 6.40 -1.70
CA ASP A 54 -11.06 5.34 -0.77
C ASP A 54 -9.89 4.39 -0.45
N LEU A 55 -9.19 3.94 -1.51
CA LEU A 55 -8.03 3.06 -1.37
C LEU A 55 -6.91 3.70 -0.55
N CYS A 56 -6.64 4.99 -0.74
CA CYS A 56 -5.64 5.70 0.06
C CYS A 56 -6.03 5.82 1.53
N ALA A 57 -7.32 6.04 1.83
CA ALA A 57 -7.81 6.11 3.21
C ALA A 57 -7.68 4.77 3.95
N ASP A 58 -7.85 3.67 3.21
CA ASP A 58 -7.75 2.31 3.75
C ASP A 58 -6.33 1.74 3.71
N LEU A 59 -5.43 2.27 2.87
CA LEU A 59 -4.09 1.70 2.66
C LEU A 59 -3.34 1.42 3.98
N CYS A 60 -2.87 0.18 4.13
CA CYS A 60 -2.05 -0.20 5.26
C CYS A 60 -0.57 0.13 5.02
N LEU A 61 -0.08 1.20 5.67
CA LEU A 61 1.31 1.62 5.56
C LEU A 61 2.32 0.54 6.01
N GLU A 62 1.94 -0.33 6.96
CA GLU A 62 2.77 -1.49 7.34
C GLU A 62 2.95 -2.47 6.17
N SER A 63 1.85 -2.81 5.47
CA SER A 63 1.89 -3.69 4.30
C SER A 63 2.68 -3.08 3.14
N LEU A 64 2.54 -1.76 2.92
CA LEU A 64 3.36 -1.03 1.96
C LEU A 64 4.85 -1.08 2.34
N LEU A 65 5.18 -0.78 3.59
CA LEU A 65 6.57 -0.82 4.07
C LEU A 65 7.17 -2.23 3.97
N ASN A 66 6.43 -3.27 4.34
CA ASN A 66 6.86 -4.65 4.18
C ASN A 66 7.13 -5.01 2.72
N THR A 67 6.36 -4.44 1.79
CA THR A 67 6.59 -4.61 0.35
C THR A 67 7.89 -3.92 -0.08
N VAL A 68 8.11 -2.67 0.31
CA VAL A 68 9.36 -1.93 0.06
C VAL A 68 10.58 -2.66 0.62
N ILE A 69 10.50 -3.15 1.87
CA ILE A 69 11.58 -3.91 2.52
C ILE A 69 11.85 -5.20 1.76
N GLY A 70 10.80 -5.97 1.41
CA GLY A 70 10.95 -7.22 0.67
C GLY A 70 11.62 -7.03 -0.70
N ILE A 71 11.23 -5.97 -1.43
CA ILE A 71 11.85 -5.63 -2.72
C ILE A 71 13.31 -5.19 -2.52
N GLY A 72 13.56 -4.29 -1.56
CA GLY A 72 14.91 -3.82 -1.27
C GLY A 72 15.85 -4.94 -0.86
N TYR A 73 15.34 -5.93 -0.10
CA TYR A 73 16.08 -7.13 0.27
C TYR A 73 16.37 -8.01 -0.95
N ALA A 74 15.36 -8.29 -1.78
CA ALA A 74 15.51 -9.13 -2.96
C ALA A 74 16.49 -8.54 -3.99
N LEU A 75 16.53 -7.22 -4.10
CA LEU A 75 17.47 -6.49 -4.97
C LEU A 75 18.82 -6.19 -4.29
N GLN A 76 19.07 -6.73 -3.09
CA GLN A 76 20.29 -6.53 -2.30
C GLN A 76 20.67 -5.06 -2.10
N CYS A 77 19.68 -4.18 -2.02
CA CYS A 77 19.87 -2.73 -1.93
C CYS A 77 19.13 -2.11 -0.73
N LEU A 78 18.84 -2.92 0.29
CA LEU A 78 18.07 -2.49 1.46
C LEU A 78 18.86 -1.50 2.31
N CYS A 79 18.67 -0.21 2.04
CA CYS A 79 19.15 0.90 2.85
C CYS A 79 17.99 1.86 3.12
N LEU A 80 17.23 1.59 4.19
CA LEU A 80 16.01 2.34 4.51
C LEU A 80 16.34 3.50 5.45
N THR A 81 16.13 4.74 5.00
CA THR A 81 16.32 5.97 5.79
C THR A 81 14.98 6.59 6.17
N GLN A 82 15.00 7.58 7.07
CA GLN A 82 13.81 8.38 7.38
C GLN A 82 13.28 9.12 6.15
N GLU A 83 14.15 9.55 5.25
CA GLU A 83 13.77 10.20 3.98
C GLU A 83 12.95 9.26 3.09
N ASN A 84 13.34 7.97 3.01
CA ASN A 84 12.59 6.97 2.24
C ASN A 84 11.18 6.76 2.80
N LEU A 85 11.03 6.76 4.13
CA LEU A 85 9.73 6.65 4.80
C LEU A 85 8.87 7.89 4.56
N ALA A 86 9.46 9.08 4.72
CA ALA A 86 8.79 10.34 4.47
C ALA A 86 8.32 10.43 3.01
N GLN A 87 9.16 10.01 2.06
CA GLN A 87 8.80 9.95 0.64
C GLN A 87 7.57 9.07 0.40
N GLY A 88 7.50 7.88 1.00
CA GLY A 88 6.35 6.99 0.88
C GLY A 88 5.05 7.64 1.34
N VAL A 89 5.08 8.29 2.51
CA VAL A 89 3.92 9.03 3.05
C VAL A 89 3.55 10.22 2.15
N THR A 90 4.54 10.98 1.68
CA THR A 90 4.30 12.11 0.77
C THR A 90 3.63 11.67 -0.53
N LEU A 91 4.05 10.54 -1.11
CA LEU A 91 3.45 10.00 -2.32
C LEU A 91 2.00 9.56 -2.09
N VAL A 92 1.72 8.84 -0.99
CA VAL A 92 0.36 8.43 -0.64
C VAL A 92 -0.53 9.66 -0.42
N ASN A 93 -0.06 10.65 0.32
CA ASN A 93 -0.78 11.90 0.56
C ASN A 93 -1.03 12.68 -0.73
N ALA A 94 -0.09 12.67 -1.68
CA ALA A 94 -0.26 13.35 -2.97
C ALA A 94 -1.41 12.74 -3.78
N VAL A 95 -1.64 11.43 -3.68
CA VAL A 95 -2.80 10.75 -4.29
C VAL A 95 -4.05 11.05 -3.47
N GLN A 96 -4.00 10.87 -2.15
CA GLN A 96 -5.16 11.02 -1.26
C GLN A 96 -5.78 12.43 -1.29
N PHE A 97 -4.95 13.47 -1.35
CA PHE A 97 -5.39 14.86 -1.30
C PHE A 97 -5.28 15.58 -2.65
N GLY A 98 -4.90 14.85 -3.70
CA GLY A 98 -4.84 15.36 -5.07
C GLY A 98 -6.24 15.58 -5.65
N ARG A 99 -6.38 16.63 -6.48
CA ARG A 99 -7.61 16.86 -7.26
C ARG A 99 -7.81 15.81 -8.36
N ASP A 100 -6.72 15.26 -8.87
CA ASP A 100 -6.70 14.23 -9.92
C ASP A 100 -5.72 13.11 -9.50
N PRO A 101 -6.16 12.24 -8.57
CA PRO A 101 -5.37 11.12 -8.06
C PRO A 101 -4.78 10.21 -9.15
N ASP A 102 -5.54 9.92 -10.21
CA ASP A 102 -5.11 9.05 -11.31
C ASP A 102 -3.91 9.67 -12.05
N SER A 103 -3.98 10.96 -12.38
CA SER A 103 -2.88 11.69 -13.00
C SER A 103 -1.63 11.75 -12.11
N VAL A 104 -1.81 11.94 -10.79
CA VAL A 104 -0.70 11.90 -9.82
C VAL A 104 -0.07 10.51 -9.80
N LEU A 105 -0.88 9.46 -9.71
CA LEU A 105 -0.42 8.07 -9.69
C LEU A 105 0.37 7.73 -10.95
N LYS A 106 -0.17 8.04 -12.14
CA LYS A 106 0.50 7.78 -13.44
C LYS A 106 1.83 8.52 -13.60
N LYS A 107 2.02 9.66 -12.93
CA LYS A 107 3.27 10.43 -12.95
C LYS A 107 4.32 9.91 -11.97
N MET A 108 3.99 8.95 -11.10
CA MET A 108 4.95 8.41 -10.13
C MET A 108 6.04 7.57 -10.79
N THR A 109 5.73 6.83 -11.85
CA THR A 109 6.73 6.03 -12.55
C THR A 109 7.34 6.82 -13.71
N LYS A 110 8.65 6.65 -13.88
CA LYS A 110 9.39 7.18 -15.03
C LYS A 110 9.66 6.05 -16.03
N PRO A 111 9.95 6.35 -17.31
CA PRO A 111 10.37 5.34 -18.28
C PRO A 111 11.54 4.48 -17.78
N ASP A 112 12.50 5.10 -17.08
CA ASP A 112 13.67 4.40 -16.50
C ASP A 112 13.30 3.41 -15.38
N ASP A 113 12.10 3.53 -14.81
CA ASP A 113 11.61 2.62 -13.78
C ASP A 113 11.02 1.33 -14.39
N ALA A 114 10.90 1.18 -15.72
CA ALA A 114 10.17 0.08 -16.36
C ALA A 114 10.64 -1.31 -15.92
N CYS A 115 11.95 -1.56 -15.86
CA CYS A 115 12.50 -2.83 -15.39
C CYS A 115 12.14 -3.12 -13.93
N LEU A 116 12.21 -2.07 -13.09
CA LEU A 116 11.88 -2.17 -11.67
C LEU A 116 10.37 -2.38 -11.47
N GLN A 117 9.55 -1.68 -12.26
CA GLN A 117 8.10 -1.80 -12.25
C GLN A 117 7.67 -3.21 -12.61
N HIS A 118 8.21 -3.80 -13.68
CA HIS A 118 7.85 -5.17 -14.07
C HIS A 118 8.10 -6.18 -12.93
N TYR A 119 9.23 -6.06 -12.24
CA TYR A 119 9.58 -6.92 -11.11
C TYR A 119 8.65 -6.70 -9.91
N ILE A 120 8.38 -5.44 -9.57
CA ILE A 120 7.53 -5.08 -8.42
C ILE A 120 6.07 -5.47 -8.68
N ASP A 121 5.54 -5.22 -9.87
CA ASP A 121 4.16 -5.58 -10.25
C ASP A 121 3.94 -7.08 -10.08
N HIS A 122 4.90 -7.91 -10.54
CA HIS A 122 4.84 -9.35 -10.35
C HIS A 122 4.74 -9.74 -8.87
N LEU A 123 5.57 -9.14 -8.01
CA LEU A 123 5.54 -9.40 -6.57
C LEU A 123 4.24 -8.93 -5.91
N VAL A 124 3.75 -7.74 -6.26
CA VAL A 124 2.54 -7.17 -5.70
C VAL A 124 1.31 -7.99 -6.09
N HIS A 125 1.23 -8.47 -7.34
CA HIS A 125 0.11 -9.28 -7.83
C HIS A 125 -0.02 -10.64 -7.11
N THR A 126 1.06 -11.17 -6.52
CA THR A 126 0.96 -12.39 -5.69
C THR A 126 0.25 -12.15 -4.35
N LYS A 127 0.07 -10.90 -3.95
CA LYS A 127 -0.59 -10.52 -2.70
C LYS A 127 -2.06 -10.19 -2.96
N SER A 128 -2.94 -10.70 -2.10
CA SER A 128 -4.34 -10.25 -2.10
C SER A 128 -4.40 -8.76 -1.78
N TYR A 129 -5.07 -7.97 -2.62
CA TYR A 129 -5.19 -6.52 -2.45
C TYR A 129 -5.82 -6.16 -1.08
N ARG A 130 -6.74 -7.00 -0.58
CA ARG A 130 -7.34 -6.84 0.76
C ARG A 130 -6.30 -6.85 1.89
N THR A 131 -5.17 -7.56 1.74
CA THR A 131 -4.08 -7.55 2.74
C THR A 131 -3.25 -6.28 2.69
N LEU A 132 -3.23 -5.60 1.53
CA LEU A 132 -2.59 -4.30 1.35
C LEU A 132 -3.46 -3.17 1.94
N LEU A 133 -4.77 -3.35 2.00
CA LEU A 133 -5.74 -2.40 2.57
C LEU A 133 -6.10 -2.67 4.03
N LYS A 134 -6.00 -3.90 4.54
CA LYS A 134 -6.36 -4.16 5.94
C LYS A 134 -5.37 -3.49 6.90
N LYS A 135 -5.81 -2.45 7.61
CA LYS A 135 -5.23 -2.12 8.92
C LYS A 135 -5.35 -3.36 9.79
N LYS A 136 -4.23 -4.03 10.08
CA LYS A 136 -4.20 -4.97 11.21
C LYS A 136 -4.57 -4.14 12.44
N THR A 137 -5.77 -4.33 12.96
CA THR A 137 -6.04 -3.97 14.34
C THR A 137 -5.06 -4.79 15.16
N ILE A 138 -3.98 -4.16 15.60
CA ILE A 138 -3.10 -4.75 16.60
C ILE A 138 -4.03 -5.03 17.78
N CYS A 139 -4.34 -6.31 17.97
CA CYS A 139 -5.08 -6.76 19.12
C CYS A 139 -4.28 -6.25 20.33
N LYS A 140 -4.86 -5.32 21.09
CA LYS A 140 -4.33 -4.86 22.38
C LYS A 140 -4.42 -6.01 23.40
N LYS A 141 -3.82 -7.17 23.11
CA LYS A 141 -3.39 -8.11 24.14
C LYS A 141 -1.97 -7.70 24.52
N SER A 142 -1.87 -6.55 25.18
CA SER A 142 -0.77 -6.31 26.10
C SER A 142 -0.91 -7.36 27.21
N LYS A 143 -0.33 -8.54 26.99
CA LYS A 143 -0.02 -9.45 28.09
C LYS A 143 0.96 -8.66 28.95
N ARG A 144 0.50 -8.23 30.12
CA ARG A 144 1.37 -7.79 31.21
C ARG A 144 2.47 -8.84 31.33
N ILE A 145 3.68 -8.46 30.96
CA ILE A 145 4.87 -9.17 31.44
C ILE A 145 4.93 -8.77 32.91
N ASN A 146 4.47 -9.66 33.78
CA ASN A 146 4.77 -9.58 35.20
C ASN A 146 6.29 -9.72 35.34
N LEU A 147 6.98 -8.59 35.46
CA LEU A 147 8.29 -8.52 36.08
C LEU A 147 8.07 -8.62 37.58
N GLU A 148 7.72 -9.82 38.06
CA GLU A 148 7.94 -10.16 39.45
C GLU A 148 9.43 -10.41 39.65
N ASN A 149 9.98 -9.70 40.63
CA ASN A 149 11.32 -9.79 41.20
C ASN A 149 12.43 -9.03 40.43
N ARG A 150 12.65 -7.77 40.80
CA ARG A 150 13.67 -7.43 41.81
C ARG A 150 13.71 -5.92 42.11
N GLU A 151 13.63 -5.66 43.41
CA GLU A 151 14.19 -4.53 44.15
C GLU A 151 13.55 -3.14 44.01
N VAL A 152 12.91 -2.79 45.11
CA VAL A 152 12.36 -1.50 45.52
C VAL A 152 13.47 -0.45 45.55
N VAL A 153 13.28 0.64 44.80
CA VAL A 153 13.85 1.95 45.16
C VAL A 153 12.71 2.98 45.10
N PRO A 154 12.34 3.63 46.21
CA PRO A 154 11.26 4.60 46.20
C PRO A 154 11.72 5.89 45.53
N PHE A 155 11.05 6.29 44.46
CA PHE A 155 11.11 7.65 43.95
C PHE A 155 10.37 8.56 44.95
N ILE A 156 11.15 9.37 45.67
CA ILE A 156 10.65 10.48 46.49
C ILE A 156 10.28 11.63 45.56
N HIS A 157 9.08 12.17 45.79
CA HIS A 157 8.50 13.34 45.13
C HIS A 157 9.15 14.64 45.64
N THR A 158 9.01 15.71 44.84
CA THR A 158 9.18 17.17 45.14
C THR A 158 10.64 17.63 45.17
N ILE A 159 11.04 18.69 44.45
CA ILE A 159 10.42 20.02 44.28
C ILE A 159 10.37 20.44 42.81
#